data_AF-A0A7X4B4I8-F1
#
_entry.id   AF-A0A7X4B4I8-F1
#
_cell.length_a   1.000
_cell.length_b   1.000
_cell.length_c   1.000
_cell.angle_alpha   90.00
_cell.angle_beta   90.00
_cell.angle_gamma   90.00
#
_symmetry.space_group_name_H-M   'P 1'
#
loop_
_entity.id
_entity.type
_entity.pdbx_description
1 polymer ?
#
loop_
_entity_poly.entity_id
_entity_poly.type
_entity_poly.pdbx_seq_one_letter_code
_entity_poly.pdbx_strand_id
1 'polypeptide(L)'
;MNKVLSCLMLIGIIVVSGCGPTTQVTRLDSDTTVDLSGRWNDTDSRMVAEKMIDKCLTHIWINNHNQTKGAKPVVIVGGIRNKSNEHIATQTFISDIEKAFINSGKVRPVSSKSERDEIREERADQSENAAIETIKRMGRELGADYMMTGEINTIEDREGGRQIVFYQTDLTLTNIESNEKVWFETSKIKKFIGRKKFKL
;
A
#
# COMPACT_ATOMS: atom_id res chain seq x y z
N MET A 1 -51.17 5.28 -57.86
CA MET A 1 -51.45 4.89 -56.47
C MET A 1 -50.30 4.13 -55.78
N ASN A 2 -49.10 4.04 -56.38
CA ASN A 2 -47.96 3.30 -55.79
C ASN A 2 -46.82 4.20 -55.28
N LYS A 3 -46.95 5.54 -55.37
CA LYS A 3 -45.96 6.49 -54.83
C LYS A 3 -46.23 6.91 -53.38
N VAL A 4 -47.44 6.67 -52.87
CA VAL A 4 -47.81 6.91 -51.46
C VAL A 4 -47.22 5.82 -50.55
N LEU A 5 -47.00 4.63 -51.08
CA LEU A 5 -46.37 3.52 -50.35
C LEU A 5 -44.86 3.73 -50.14
N SER A 6 -44.22 4.59 -50.94
CA SER A 6 -42.78 4.88 -50.80
C SER A 6 -42.47 5.96 -49.75
N CYS A 7 -43.48 6.71 -49.29
CA CYS A 7 -43.32 7.76 -48.27
C CYS A 7 -43.60 7.30 -46.84
N LEU A 8 -44.23 6.12 -46.66
CA LEU A 8 -44.48 5.53 -45.36
C LEU A 8 -43.30 4.70 -44.82
N MET A 9 -42.23 4.55 -45.62
CA MET A 9 -40.99 3.88 -45.24
C MET A 9 -39.90 4.89 -44.85
N LEU A 10 -40.28 6.03 -44.25
CA LEU A 10 -39.34 7.05 -43.77
C LEU A 10 -39.67 7.58 -42.35
N ILE A 11 -40.59 6.94 -41.63
CA ILE A 11 -40.95 7.30 -40.24
C ILE A 11 -40.76 6.08 -39.34
N GLY A 12 -39.54 5.56 -39.36
CA GLY A 12 -39.03 4.57 -38.43
C GLY A 12 -37.79 5.10 -37.75
N ILE A 13 -37.87 6.31 -37.19
CA ILE A 13 -36.85 6.82 -36.26
C ILE A 13 -36.96 5.93 -35.01
N ILE A 14 -36.21 4.84 -35.04
CA ILE A 14 -35.86 4.08 -33.85
C ILE A 14 -35.04 5.05 -33.00
N VAL A 15 -35.71 5.67 -32.03
CA VAL A 15 -35.06 6.36 -30.92
C VAL A 15 -34.34 5.27 -30.12
N VAL A 16 -33.10 4.96 -30.52
CA VAL A 16 -32.15 4.25 -29.67
C VAL A 16 -31.80 5.23 -28.54
N SER A 17 -32.68 5.27 -27.54
CA SER A 17 -32.41 5.90 -26.26
C SER A 17 -31.36 5.03 -25.58
N GLY A 18 -30.10 5.29 -25.92
CA GLY A 18 -28.94 4.74 -25.25
C GLY A 18 -28.89 5.26 -23.83
N CYS A 19 -29.63 4.61 -22.92
CA CYS A 19 -29.27 4.60 -21.51
C CYS A 19 -27.99 3.77 -21.40
N GLY A 20 -26.84 4.42 -21.60
CA GLY A 20 -25.58 3.87 -21.13
C GLY A 20 -25.69 3.60 -19.63
N PRO A 21 -24.97 2.59 -19.09
CA PRO A 21 -24.98 2.34 -17.66
C PRO A 21 -24.57 3.63 -16.94
N THR A 22 -25.52 4.22 -16.21
CA THR A 22 -25.25 5.37 -15.35
C THR A 22 -24.28 4.91 -14.29
N THR A 23 -23.06 5.43 -14.32
CA THR A 23 -22.04 5.13 -13.32
C THR A 23 -22.53 5.63 -11.96
N GLN A 24 -23.09 4.74 -11.15
CA GLN A 24 -23.53 5.07 -9.82
C GLN A 24 -22.32 5.05 -8.87
N VAL A 25 -21.85 6.23 -8.48
CA VAL A 25 -20.76 6.36 -7.51
C VAL A 25 -21.35 6.33 -6.10
N THR A 26 -21.19 5.20 -5.42
CA THR A 26 -21.54 5.08 -3.99
C THR A 26 -20.26 5.10 -3.18
N ARG A 27 -20.16 5.98 -2.18
CA ARG A 27 -19.03 5.98 -1.26
C ARG A 27 -19.21 4.83 -0.28
N LEU A 28 -18.17 4.02 -0.14
CA LEU A 28 -18.07 2.97 0.86
C LEU A 28 -17.10 3.43 1.96
N ASP A 29 -17.25 2.83 3.14
CA ASP A 29 -16.27 3.01 4.21
C ASP A 29 -14.93 2.39 3.79
N SER A 30 -13.82 3.05 4.11
CA SER A 30 -12.46 2.59 3.81
C SER A 30 -12.10 1.25 4.45
N ASP A 31 -12.79 0.85 5.53
CA ASP A 31 -12.57 -0.44 6.17
C ASP A 31 -13.36 -1.59 5.53
N THR A 32 -14.23 -1.28 4.55
CA THR A 32 -15.03 -2.27 3.86
C THR A 32 -14.17 -3.10 2.91
N THR A 33 -14.10 -4.41 3.13
CA THR A 33 -13.42 -5.32 2.20
C THR A 33 -14.24 -5.50 0.93
N VAL A 34 -13.71 -5.05 -0.21
CA VAL A 34 -14.34 -5.22 -1.53
C VAL A 34 -13.32 -5.74 -2.54
N ASP A 35 -13.55 -6.95 -3.04
CA ASP A 35 -12.74 -7.56 -4.11
C ASP A 35 -13.51 -7.55 -5.43
N LEU A 36 -13.17 -6.62 -6.33
CA LEU A 36 -13.79 -6.54 -7.66
C LEU A 36 -13.05 -7.41 -8.69
N SER A 37 -11.73 -7.26 -8.78
CA SER A 37 -10.90 -7.89 -9.81
C SER A 37 -10.09 -9.07 -9.29
N GLY A 38 -10.02 -9.26 -7.97
CA GLY A 38 -9.10 -10.20 -7.31
C GLY A 38 -7.63 -9.80 -7.36
N ARG A 39 -7.33 -8.57 -7.82
CA ARG A 39 -5.99 -7.98 -7.79
C ARG A 39 -5.62 -7.52 -6.37
N TRP A 40 -4.38 -7.10 -6.17
CA TRP A 40 -3.95 -6.46 -4.94
C TRP A 40 -4.74 -5.17 -4.70
N ASN A 41 -5.28 -5.00 -3.50
CA ASN A 41 -6.04 -3.80 -3.12
C ASN A 41 -5.56 -3.21 -1.78
N ASP A 42 -6.24 -2.13 -1.37
CA ASP A 42 -6.03 -1.44 -0.10
C ASP A 42 -6.21 -2.36 1.11
N THR A 43 -7.18 -3.28 1.05
CA THR A 43 -7.45 -4.22 2.14
C THR A 43 -6.32 -5.22 2.29
N ASP A 44 -5.79 -5.79 1.18
CA ASP A 44 -4.61 -6.66 1.23
C ASP A 44 -3.39 -5.92 1.80
N SER A 45 -3.17 -4.68 1.35
CA SER A 45 -2.09 -3.81 1.82
C SER A 45 -2.11 -3.66 3.33
N ARG A 46 -3.25 -3.21 3.86
CA ARG A 46 -3.45 -2.99 5.29
C ARG A 46 -3.30 -4.29 6.09
N MET A 47 -3.98 -5.36 5.68
CA MET A 47 -3.93 -6.65 6.39
C MET A 47 -2.51 -7.24 6.43
N VAL A 48 -1.77 -7.15 5.33
CA VAL A 48 -0.39 -7.65 5.28
C VAL A 48 0.51 -6.80 6.14
N ALA A 49 0.40 -5.47 6.08
CA ALA A 49 1.20 -4.56 6.88
C ALA A 49 0.99 -4.81 8.39
N GLU A 50 -0.26 -4.78 8.86
CA GLU A 50 -0.60 -5.00 10.27
C GLU A 50 -0.07 -6.35 10.78
N LYS A 51 -0.35 -7.43 10.05
CA LYS A 51 0.09 -8.79 10.41
C LYS A 51 1.61 -8.91 10.47
N MET A 52 2.31 -8.35 9.48
CA MET A 52 3.76 -8.47 9.39
C MET A 52 4.46 -7.62 10.45
N ILE A 53 3.94 -6.43 10.74
CA ILE A 53 4.47 -5.58 11.81
C ILE A 53 4.23 -6.18 13.18
N ASP A 54 3.06 -6.75 13.45
CA ASP A 54 2.81 -7.46 14.70
C ASP A 54 3.82 -8.61 14.91
N LYS A 55 4.03 -9.44 13.88
CA LYS A 55 5.06 -10.50 13.91
C LYS A 55 6.48 -9.96 14.10
N CYS A 56 6.82 -8.85 13.45
CA CYS A 56 8.12 -8.22 13.60
C CYS A 56 8.36 -7.75 15.04
N LEU A 57 7.36 -7.11 15.64
CA LEU A 57 7.44 -6.49 16.97
C LEU A 57 7.22 -7.45 18.13
N THR A 58 6.86 -8.71 17.85
CA THR A 58 6.83 -9.81 18.83
C THR A 58 8.10 -10.66 18.81
N HIS A 59 8.99 -10.44 17.83
CA HIS A 59 10.25 -11.17 17.72
C HIS A 59 11.33 -10.65 18.70
N ILE A 60 12.31 -11.50 19.02
CA ILE A 60 13.31 -11.24 20.09
C ILE A 60 14.20 -10.03 19.85
N TRP A 61 14.39 -9.58 18.61
CA TRP A 61 15.29 -8.48 18.27
C TRP A 61 14.94 -7.17 19.00
N ILE A 62 13.65 -6.91 19.21
CA ILE A 62 13.20 -5.68 19.88
C ILE A 62 13.55 -5.69 21.36
N ASN A 63 13.44 -6.86 22.00
CA ASN A 63 13.84 -7.04 23.39
C ASN A 63 15.36 -6.92 23.54
N ASN A 64 16.13 -7.46 22.59
CA ASN A 64 17.58 -7.33 22.58
C ASN A 64 18.01 -5.87 22.39
N HIS A 65 17.36 -5.14 21.50
CA HIS A 65 17.60 -3.71 21.30
C HIS A 65 17.32 -2.91 22.58
N ASN A 66 16.14 -3.10 23.18
CA ASN A 66 15.75 -2.39 24.40
C ASN A 66 16.72 -2.66 25.56
N GLN A 67 17.18 -3.89 25.72
CA GLN A 67 18.17 -4.25 26.75
C GLN A 67 19.54 -3.60 26.50
N THR A 68 19.96 -3.50 25.23
CA THR A 68 21.28 -3.00 24.86
C THR A 68 21.35 -1.47 24.83
N LYS A 69 20.29 -0.81 24.34
CA LYS A 69 20.26 0.63 24.08
C LYS A 69 19.39 1.43 25.07
N GLY A 70 18.47 0.79 25.78
CA GLY A 70 17.59 1.44 26.76
C GLY A 70 16.58 2.43 26.13
N ALA A 71 16.40 2.41 24.82
CA ALA A 71 15.51 3.30 24.08
C ALA A 71 14.75 2.54 22.99
N LYS A 72 13.62 3.11 22.53
CA LYS A 72 12.87 2.54 21.40
C LYS A 72 13.73 2.58 20.13
N PRO A 73 13.78 1.51 19.33
CA PRO A 73 14.55 1.47 18.10
C PRO A 73 14.02 2.49 17.10
N VAL A 74 14.93 3.18 16.43
CA VAL A 74 14.63 4.06 15.31
C VAL A 74 14.64 3.24 14.03
N VAL A 75 13.51 3.22 13.32
CA VAL A 75 13.33 2.38 12.13
C VAL A 75 13.00 3.26 10.94
N ILE A 76 13.63 3.01 9.80
CA ILE A 76 13.21 3.61 8.53
C ILE A 76 12.51 2.54 7.68
N VAL A 77 11.37 2.89 7.08
CA VAL A 77 10.74 2.05 6.06
C VAL A 77 11.34 2.42 4.71
N GLY A 78 12.09 1.48 4.15
CA GLY A 78 12.74 1.59 2.86
C GLY A 78 11.81 1.22 1.71
N GLY A 79 12.42 1.10 0.52
CA GLY A 79 11.67 0.74 -0.69
C GLY A 79 11.10 -0.68 -0.63
N ILE A 80 9.87 -0.80 -1.14
CA ILE A 80 9.24 -2.09 -1.46
C ILE A 80 9.36 -2.33 -2.96
N ARG A 81 10.01 -3.44 -3.34
CA ARG A 81 10.16 -3.82 -4.75
C ARG A 81 8.91 -4.54 -5.23
N ASN A 82 8.29 -4.01 -6.27
CA ASN A 82 7.24 -4.72 -6.98
C ASN A 82 7.86 -5.67 -8.02
N LYS A 83 7.77 -6.98 -7.76
CA LYS A 83 8.16 -8.07 -8.67
C LYS A 83 6.94 -8.82 -9.21
N SER A 84 5.76 -8.22 -9.09
CA SER A 84 4.53 -8.78 -9.64
C SER A 84 4.38 -8.45 -11.13
N ASN A 85 3.41 -9.13 -11.77
CA ASN A 85 2.99 -8.81 -13.14
C ASN A 85 1.96 -7.68 -13.19
N GLU A 86 1.75 -6.95 -12.09
CA GLU A 86 0.81 -5.85 -12.01
C GLU A 86 1.40 -4.57 -11.41
N HIS A 87 0.72 -3.45 -11.66
CA HIS A 87 1.05 -2.20 -11.00
C HIS A 87 0.48 -2.18 -9.57
N ILE A 88 1.32 -2.46 -8.58
CA ILE A 88 0.99 -2.34 -7.16
C ILE A 88 1.42 -0.96 -6.68
N ALA A 89 0.52 -0.25 -6.00
CA ALA A 89 0.82 1.01 -5.33
C ALA A 89 1.69 0.75 -4.07
N THR A 90 2.99 0.51 -4.27
CA THR A 90 3.92 0.19 -3.19
C THR A 90 4.03 1.29 -2.16
N GLN A 91 3.82 2.56 -2.55
CA GLN A 91 3.82 3.68 -1.60
C GLN A 91 2.68 3.56 -0.57
N THR A 92 1.48 3.13 -0.99
CA THR A 92 0.37 2.86 -0.06
C THR A 92 0.78 1.81 0.96
N PHE A 93 1.43 0.73 0.51
CA PHE A 93 1.90 -0.33 1.39
C PHE A 93 3.01 0.14 2.34
N ILE A 94 3.94 0.98 1.88
CA ILE A 94 4.94 1.64 2.75
C ILE A 94 4.24 2.45 3.85
N SER A 95 3.26 3.28 3.48
CA SER A 95 2.51 4.07 4.45
C SER A 95 1.71 3.22 5.44
N ASP A 96 1.17 2.07 5.01
CA ASP A 96 0.48 1.15 5.93
C ASP A 96 1.44 0.47 6.91
N ILE A 97 2.66 0.12 6.47
CA ILE A 97 3.74 -0.37 7.34
C ILE A 97 4.13 0.70 8.37
N GLU A 98 4.32 1.94 7.94
CA GLU A 98 4.66 3.07 8.82
C GLU A 98 3.55 3.31 9.85
N LYS A 99 2.29 3.35 9.42
CA LYS A 99 1.13 3.47 10.32
C LYS A 99 1.11 2.34 11.33
N ALA A 100 1.32 1.09 10.91
CA ALA A 100 1.35 -0.05 11.82
C ALA A 100 2.48 0.07 12.85
N PHE A 101 3.67 0.55 12.45
CA PHE A 101 4.75 0.86 13.38
C PHE A 101 4.39 1.98 14.36
N ILE A 102 3.82 3.09 13.88
CA ILE A 102 3.38 4.21 14.73
C ILE A 102 2.34 3.74 15.75
N ASN A 103 1.31 3.03 15.28
CA ASN A 103 0.21 2.54 16.11
C ASN A 103 0.68 1.55 17.18
N SER A 104 1.73 0.78 16.90
CA SER A 104 2.31 -0.12 17.90
C SER A 104 2.92 0.61 19.10
N GLY A 105 3.39 1.84 18.90
CA GLY A 105 4.13 2.63 19.91
C GLY A 105 5.46 2.01 20.36
N LYS A 106 5.91 0.89 19.79
CA LYS A 106 7.11 0.16 20.23
C LYS A 106 8.39 0.64 19.57
N VAL A 107 8.29 1.32 18.43
CA VAL A 107 9.42 1.81 17.64
C VAL A 107 9.24 3.28 17.30
N ARG A 108 10.28 3.91 16.75
CA ARG A 108 10.26 5.30 16.27
C ARG A 108 10.48 5.29 14.76
N PRO A 109 9.42 5.20 13.95
CA PRO A 109 9.58 5.29 12.51
C PRO A 109 10.05 6.70 12.13
N VAL A 110 10.99 6.80 11.20
CA VAL A 110 11.49 8.07 10.66
C VAL A 110 11.20 8.17 9.17
N SER A 111 11.07 9.41 8.71
CA SER A 111 10.75 9.75 7.33
C SER A 111 11.66 9.08 6.32
N SER A 112 11.07 8.72 5.18
CA SER A 112 11.78 8.16 4.04
C SER A 112 12.81 9.14 3.47
N LYS A 113 13.66 8.70 2.53
CA LYS A 113 14.69 9.58 1.97
C LYS A 113 14.07 10.83 1.32
N SER A 114 13.03 10.65 0.50
CA SER A 114 12.36 11.75 -0.19
C SER A 114 11.70 12.73 0.78
N GLU A 115 10.98 12.24 1.78
CA GLU A 115 10.35 13.09 2.80
C GLU A 115 11.38 13.89 3.61
N ARG A 116 12.55 13.31 3.90
CA ARG A 116 13.59 14.04 4.62
C ARG A 116 14.13 15.22 3.82
N ASP A 117 14.20 15.11 2.50
CA ASP A 117 14.67 16.21 1.66
C ASP A 117 13.68 17.38 1.69
N GLU A 118 12.37 17.10 1.61
CA GLU A 118 11.30 18.10 1.79
C GLU A 118 11.34 18.75 3.20
N ILE A 119 11.49 17.94 4.25
CA ILE A 119 11.57 18.44 5.64
C ILE A 119 12.82 19.31 5.86
N ARG A 120 13.95 18.99 5.21
CA ARG A 120 15.19 19.78 5.32
C ARG A 120 15.06 21.12 4.62
N GLU A 121 14.42 21.14 3.45
CA GLU A 121 14.11 22.37 2.72
C GLU A 121 13.23 23.30 3.57
N GLU A 122 12.12 22.77 4.11
CA GLU A 122 11.23 23.51 5.01
C GLU A 122 11.97 24.00 6.28
N ARG A 123 12.85 23.18 6.85
CA ARG A 123 13.62 23.58 8.04
C ARG A 123 14.62 24.69 7.72
N ALA A 124 15.18 24.70 6.51
CA ALA A 124 16.07 25.78 6.06
C ALA A 124 15.28 27.08 5.90
N ASP A 125 14.11 27.05 5.26
CA ASP A 125 13.23 28.23 5.15
C ASP A 125 12.83 28.76 6.54
N GLN A 126 12.37 27.89 7.44
CA GLN A 126 12.01 28.29 8.81
C GLN A 126 13.21 28.82 9.61
N SER A 127 14.45 28.43 9.28
CA SER A 127 15.63 28.98 9.96
C SER A 127 15.89 30.44 9.62
N GLU A 128 15.38 30.90 8.47
CA GLU A 128 15.46 32.30 8.04
C GLU A 128 14.24 33.10 8.50
N ASN A 129 13.05 32.48 8.53
CA ASN A 129 11.78 33.19 8.68
C ASN A 129 11.08 33.04 10.05
N ALA A 130 11.37 31.99 10.83
CA ALA A 130 10.66 31.72 12.08
C ALA A 130 11.25 32.48 13.27
N ALA A 131 10.45 32.66 14.33
CA ALA A 131 10.91 33.29 15.57
C ALA A 131 12.05 32.46 16.21
N ILE A 132 13.11 33.14 16.67
CA ILE A 132 14.38 32.56 17.10
C ILE A 132 14.19 31.45 18.14
N GLU A 133 13.27 31.64 19.09
CA GLU A 133 12.95 30.70 20.17
C GLU A 133 12.33 29.38 19.69
N THR A 134 11.79 29.33 18.46
CA THR A 134 11.10 28.15 17.92
C THR A 134 11.93 27.36 16.90
N ILE A 135 12.98 27.98 16.32
CA ILE A 135 13.80 27.42 15.24
C ILE A 135 14.37 26.05 15.61
N LYS A 136 14.31 25.10 14.67
CA LYS A 136 14.90 23.76 14.81
C LYS A 136 16.28 23.71 14.16
N ARG A 137 17.22 23.06 14.85
CA ARG A 137 18.61 22.93 14.38
C ARG A 137 18.72 21.93 13.23
N MET A 138 19.48 22.28 12.20
CA MET A 138 19.93 21.35 11.17
C MET A 138 20.85 20.28 11.76
N GLY A 139 20.91 19.10 11.12
CA GLY A 139 21.79 17.99 11.54
C GLY A 139 21.41 17.31 12.86
N ARG A 140 20.19 17.54 13.38
CA ARG A 140 19.64 16.89 14.58
C ARG A 140 18.59 15.82 14.27
N GLU A 141 18.61 15.31 13.04
CA GLU A 141 17.77 14.17 12.64
C GLU A 141 18.19 12.90 13.39
N LEU A 142 17.22 12.03 13.65
CA LEU A 142 17.49 10.76 14.29
C LEU A 142 18.18 9.83 13.29
N GLY A 143 19.31 9.25 13.70
CA GLY A 143 19.90 8.12 12.98
C GLY A 143 19.00 6.90 13.14
N ALA A 144 18.67 6.23 12.03
CA ALA A 144 17.94 4.97 12.08
C ALA A 144 18.89 3.84 12.55
N ASP A 145 18.41 3.01 13.47
CA ASP A 145 19.10 1.79 13.91
C ASP A 145 18.87 0.65 12.90
N TYR A 146 17.64 0.59 12.35
CA TYR A 146 17.22 -0.46 11.43
C TYR A 146 16.51 0.10 10.21
N MET A 147 16.61 -0.64 9.11
CA MET A 147 15.88 -0.39 7.87
C MET A 147 14.99 -1.58 7.56
N MET A 148 13.69 -1.35 7.42
CA MET A 148 12.74 -2.31 6.88
C MET A 148 12.76 -2.21 5.36
N THR A 149 12.91 -3.33 4.66
CA THR A 149 12.80 -3.41 3.20
C THR A 149 11.90 -4.58 2.83
N GLY A 150 11.42 -4.61 1.59
CA GLY A 150 10.60 -5.73 1.18
C GLY A 150 10.40 -5.85 -0.32
N GLU A 151 9.68 -6.90 -0.68
CA GLU A 151 9.27 -7.17 -2.04
C GLU A 151 7.92 -7.88 -2.10
N ILE A 152 7.19 -7.65 -3.18
CA ILE A 152 5.92 -8.29 -3.48
C ILE A 152 6.07 -9.07 -4.78
N ASN A 153 5.84 -10.37 -4.71
CA ASN A 153 5.89 -11.32 -5.82
C ASN A 153 4.49 -11.87 -6.11
N THR A 154 4.21 -12.20 -7.36
CA THR A 154 2.94 -12.84 -7.76
C THR A 154 3.17 -14.10 -8.58
N ILE A 155 2.35 -15.11 -8.33
CA ILE A 155 2.24 -16.30 -9.17
C ILE A 155 0.78 -16.40 -9.61
N GLU A 156 0.57 -16.46 -10.93
CA GLU A 156 -0.76 -16.58 -11.52
C GLU A 156 -0.92 -17.94 -12.18
N ASP A 157 -2.09 -18.55 -12.01
CA ASP A 157 -2.51 -19.77 -12.68
C ASP A 157 -3.91 -19.58 -13.25
N ARG A 158 -4.14 -19.97 -14.50
CA ARG A 158 -5.39 -19.72 -15.23
C ARG A 158 -5.80 -20.95 -16.02
N GLU A 159 -7.01 -21.43 -15.78
CA GLU A 159 -7.59 -22.56 -16.52
C GLU A 159 -9.12 -22.46 -16.61
N GLY A 160 -9.65 -22.52 -17.83
CA GLY A 160 -11.10 -22.66 -18.06
C GLY A 160 -11.96 -21.53 -17.48
N GLY A 161 -11.49 -20.27 -17.56
CA GLY A 161 -12.19 -19.10 -17.01
C GLY A 161 -12.12 -18.97 -15.47
N ARG A 162 -11.28 -19.80 -14.84
CA ARG A 162 -10.87 -19.69 -13.44
C ARG A 162 -9.43 -19.19 -13.39
N GLN A 163 -9.12 -18.43 -12.37
CA GLN A 163 -7.79 -17.90 -12.13
C GLN A 163 -7.48 -18.00 -10.63
N ILE A 164 -6.25 -18.38 -10.30
CA ILE A 164 -5.70 -18.27 -8.96
C ILE A 164 -4.58 -17.23 -9.03
N VAL A 165 -4.64 -16.24 -8.14
CA VAL A 165 -3.55 -15.29 -7.95
C VAL A 165 -2.98 -15.50 -6.55
N PHE A 166 -1.69 -15.80 -6.50
CA PHE A 166 -0.94 -15.95 -5.27
C PHE A 166 -0.01 -14.76 -5.11
N TYR A 167 -0.15 -14.05 -4.00
CA TYR A 167 0.73 -12.97 -3.58
C TYR A 167 1.65 -13.46 -2.49
N GLN A 168 2.93 -13.14 -2.61
CA GLN A 168 3.93 -13.33 -1.58
C GLN A 168 4.58 -11.98 -1.27
N THR A 169 4.53 -11.57 -0.01
CA THR A 169 5.16 -10.35 0.48
C THR A 169 6.25 -10.73 1.47
N ASP A 170 7.49 -10.39 1.14
CA ASP A 170 8.65 -10.66 1.97
C ASP A 170 9.12 -9.34 2.58
N LEU A 171 9.25 -9.29 3.91
CA LEU A 171 9.79 -8.14 4.63
C LEU A 171 11.06 -8.54 5.39
N THR A 172 12.06 -7.66 5.37
CA THR A 172 13.34 -7.84 6.04
C THR A 172 13.65 -6.61 6.89
N LEU A 173 13.99 -6.81 8.15
CA LEU A 173 14.54 -5.78 9.03
C LEU A 173 16.05 -5.98 9.15
N THR A 174 16.81 -4.96 8.77
CA THR A 174 18.27 -5.00 8.74
C THR A 174 18.84 -3.93 9.67
N ASN A 175 19.81 -4.28 10.51
CA ASN A 175 20.59 -3.32 11.27
C ASN A 175 21.49 -2.51 10.31
N ILE A 176 21.37 -1.19 10.32
CA ILE A 176 22.02 -0.33 9.31
C ILE A 176 23.53 -0.28 9.49
N GLU A 177 24.03 -0.38 10.73
CA GLU A 177 25.46 -0.29 11.02
C GLU A 177 26.21 -1.57 10.63
N SER A 178 25.65 -2.73 10.96
CA SER A 178 26.29 -4.05 10.77
C SER A 178 25.86 -4.79 9.51
N ASN A 179 24.78 -4.34 8.84
CA ASN A 179 24.08 -5.05 7.76
C ASN A 179 23.49 -6.43 8.17
N GLU A 180 23.37 -6.69 9.48
CA GLU A 180 22.75 -7.92 9.98
C GLU A 180 21.24 -7.91 9.75
N LYS A 181 20.70 -8.98 9.16
CA LYS A 181 19.25 -9.21 9.10
C LYS A 181 18.78 -9.73 10.46
N VAL A 182 18.14 -8.87 11.24
CA VAL A 182 17.65 -9.22 12.59
C VAL A 182 16.25 -9.83 12.58
N TRP A 183 15.52 -9.68 11.47
CA TRP A 183 14.22 -10.30 11.25
C TRP A 183 13.92 -10.44 9.76
N PHE A 184 13.28 -11.54 9.38
CA PHE A 184 12.83 -11.81 8.02
C PHE A 184 11.59 -12.71 8.09
N GLU A 185 10.55 -12.38 7.35
CA GLU A 185 9.31 -13.15 7.33
C GLU A 185 8.56 -12.95 6.01
N THR A 186 7.67 -13.90 5.72
CA THR A 186 6.84 -13.91 4.53
C THR A 186 5.35 -13.91 4.88
N SER A 187 4.57 -13.04 4.24
CA SER A 187 3.11 -13.15 4.18
C SER A 187 2.65 -13.68 2.83
N LYS A 188 1.58 -14.47 2.84
CA LYS A 188 1.03 -15.12 1.65
C LYS A 188 -0.46 -14.88 1.58
N ILE A 189 -0.95 -14.46 0.41
CA ILE A 189 -2.37 -14.35 0.09
C ILE A 189 -2.64 -15.19 -1.15
N LYS A 190 -3.71 -15.98 -1.17
CA LYS A 190 -4.15 -16.73 -2.33
C LYS A 190 -5.60 -16.39 -2.63
N LYS A 191 -5.86 -15.81 -3.80
CA LYS A 191 -7.18 -15.42 -4.27
C LYS A 191 -7.63 -16.33 -5.41
N PHE A 192 -8.84 -16.88 -5.31
CA PHE A 192 -9.50 -17.59 -6.40
C PHE A 192 -10.49 -16.66 -7.09
N ILE A 193 -10.33 -16.51 -8.39
CA ILE A 193 -11.18 -15.71 -9.27
C ILE A 193 -11.90 -16.67 -10.21
N GLY A 194 -13.21 -16.71 -10.11
CA GLY A 194 -14.04 -17.53 -10.99
C GLY A 194 -15.43 -16.94 -11.07
N ARG A 195 -16.12 -17.17 -12.19
CA ARG A 195 -17.50 -16.73 -12.36
C ARG A 195 -18.41 -17.50 -11.40
N LYS A 196 -18.72 -16.94 -10.24
CA LYS A 196 -20.00 -17.23 -9.59
C LYS A 196 -21.08 -16.55 -10.43
N LYS A 197 -22.09 -17.29 -10.90
CA LYS A 197 -23.34 -16.67 -11.33
C LYS A 197 -23.89 -15.95 -10.08
N PHE A 198 -23.75 -14.63 -10.03
CA PHE A 198 -24.42 -13.82 -9.02
C PHE A 198 -25.93 -14.09 -9.18
N LYS A 199 -26.56 -14.73 -8.20
CA LYS A 199 -27.99 -14.60 -7.96
C LYS A 199 -28.12 -13.48 -6.93
N LEU A 200 -28.67 -12.36 -7.37
CA LEU A 200 -29.29 -11.35 -6.50
C LEU A 200 -30.54 -11.97 -5.87
#